data_AF-A0A328DHT3-F1
#
_entry.id   AF-A0A328DHT3-F1
#
_cell.length_a   1.000
_cell.length_b   1.000
_cell.length_c   1.000
_cell.angle_alpha   90.00
_cell.angle_beta   90.00
_cell.angle_gamma   90.00
#
_symmetry.space_group_name_H-M   'P 1'
#
loop_
_entity.id
_entity.type
_entity.pdbx_description
1 polymer ?
#
loop_
_entity_poly.entity_id
_entity_poly.type
_entity_poly.pdbx_seq_one_letter_code
_entity_poly.pdbx_strand_id
1 'polypeptide(L)'
;MRAGCCWAFSAVAAVEGLNKLKTGKLVPLSEQQLLDCDGGDDGCNGGLMDTAFKFIHKNNGLAAENGYDPYAAREGLCNKTAVSSAMISGYEKVPANNEFALLQAVAHQRGHQRGRTRMWPPALRRWHL
;
A
#
# COMPACT_ATOMS: atom_id res chain seq x y z
N MET A 1 5.27 -20.94 -15.34
CA MET A 1 4.97 -19.50 -15.50
C MET A 1 4.86 -18.89 -14.12
N ARG A 2 5.65 -17.86 -13.80
CA ARG A 2 5.50 -17.09 -12.55
C ARG A 2 4.29 -16.19 -12.71
N ALA A 3 3.33 -16.28 -11.80
CA ALA A 3 2.18 -15.41 -11.78
C ALA A 3 2.66 -13.94 -11.57
N GLY A 4 2.21 -13.02 -12.42
CA GLY A 4 2.55 -11.60 -12.44
C GLY A 4 1.92 -10.77 -11.33
N CYS A 5 1.51 -11.39 -10.22
CA CYS A 5 0.80 -10.75 -9.11
C CYS A 5 1.73 -9.92 -8.19
N CYS A 6 3.01 -9.75 -8.55
CA CYS A 6 4.04 -9.17 -7.67
C CYS A 6 3.74 -7.71 -7.25
N TRP A 7 2.96 -7.00 -8.05
CA TRP A 7 2.48 -5.65 -7.75
C TRP A 7 1.63 -5.63 -6.47
N ALA A 8 0.76 -6.64 -6.29
CA ALA A 8 -0.13 -6.75 -5.13
C ALA A 8 0.67 -6.98 -3.85
N PHE A 9 1.62 -7.93 -3.88
CA PHE A 9 2.54 -8.18 -2.76
C PHE A 9 3.37 -6.94 -2.42
N SER A 10 3.89 -6.24 -3.42
CA SER A 10 4.69 -5.04 -3.21
C SER A 10 3.88 -3.92 -2.55
N ALA A 11 2.63 -3.74 -2.96
CA ALA A 11 1.71 -2.78 -2.37
C ALA A 11 1.33 -3.17 -0.93
N VAL A 12 0.95 -4.43 -0.71
CA VAL A 12 0.60 -4.96 0.62
C VAL A 12 1.75 -4.77 1.61
N ALA A 13 2.97 -5.20 1.26
CA ALA A 13 4.14 -5.07 2.13
C ALA A 13 4.42 -3.61 2.52
N ALA A 14 4.23 -2.66 1.60
CA ALA A 14 4.37 -1.24 1.90
C ALA A 14 3.32 -0.76 2.91
N VAL A 15 2.05 -1.18 2.76
CA VAL A 15 0.97 -0.81 3.70
C VAL A 15 1.16 -1.47 5.06
N GLU A 16 1.54 -2.74 5.11
CA GLU A 16 1.86 -3.46 6.36
C GLU A 16 3.00 -2.79 7.13
N GLY A 17 4.07 -2.43 6.41
CA GLY A 17 5.19 -1.68 6.96
C GLY A 17 4.72 -0.36 7.58
N LEU A 18 4.01 0.47 6.81
CA LEU A 18 3.46 1.73 7.31
C LEU A 18 2.51 1.54 8.51
N ASN A 19 1.65 0.51 8.47
CA ASN A 19 0.76 0.18 9.59
C ASN A 19 1.55 -0.17 10.85
N LYS A 20 2.61 -0.98 10.75
CA LYS A 20 3.51 -1.31 11.86
C LYS A 20 4.21 -0.07 12.41
N LEU A 21 4.67 0.82 11.54
CA LEU A 21 5.31 2.07 11.93
C LEU A 21 4.35 3.01 12.69
N LYS A 22 3.09 3.07 12.27
CA LYS A 22 2.07 3.98 12.84
C LYS A 22 1.42 3.44 14.11
N THR A 23 1.06 2.17 14.13
CA THR A 23 0.25 1.55 15.20
C THR A 23 1.06 0.69 16.16
N GLY A 24 2.29 0.32 15.79
CA GLY A 24 3.09 -0.66 16.51
C GLY A 24 2.67 -2.11 16.28
N LYS A 25 1.61 -2.38 15.49
CA LYS A 25 1.11 -3.73 15.20
C LYS A 25 1.41 -4.12 13.75
N LEU A 26 1.97 -5.31 13.58
CA LEU A 26 2.14 -5.90 12.25
C LEU A 26 0.90 -6.75 12.00
N VAL A 27 0.11 -6.39 11.01
CA VAL A 27 -1.12 -7.09 10.63
C VAL A 27 -0.89 -7.59 9.21
N PRO A 28 -0.87 -8.91 8.97
CA PRO A 28 -0.85 -9.46 7.62
C PRO A 28 -2.11 -9.02 6.86
N LEU A 29 -1.96 -8.46 5.67
CA LEU A 29 -3.07 -7.98 4.83
C LEU A 29 -3.23 -8.86 3.59
N SER A 30 -4.43 -8.86 3.01
CA SER A 30 -4.74 -9.73 1.88
C SER A 30 -4.25 -9.18 0.54
N GLU A 31 -3.29 -9.88 -0.08
CA GLU A 31 -2.97 -9.67 -1.51
C GLU A 31 -4.12 -10.13 -2.40
N GLN A 32 -4.86 -11.17 -2.00
CA GLN A 32 -5.98 -11.70 -2.78
C GLN A 32 -7.07 -10.65 -2.99
N GLN A 33 -7.35 -9.82 -1.97
CA GLN A 33 -8.31 -8.72 -2.13
C GLN A 33 -7.90 -7.74 -3.22
N LEU A 34 -6.60 -7.47 -3.41
CA LEU A 34 -6.13 -6.63 -4.50
C LEU A 34 -6.38 -7.31 -5.85
N LEU A 35 -6.06 -8.60 -5.97
CA LEU A 35 -6.31 -9.34 -7.21
C LEU A 35 -7.79 -9.41 -7.59
N ASP A 36 -8.67 -9.51 -6.59
CA ASP A 36 -10.10 -9.70 -6.84
C ASP A 36 -10.81 -8.37 -7.08
N CYS A 37 -10.38 -7.30 -6.41
CA CYS A 37 -11.13 -6.04 -6.34
C CYS A 37 -10.46 -4.85 -7.01
N ASP A 38 -9.14 -4.89 -7.25
CA ASP A 38 -8.48 -3.81 -7.98
C ASP A 38 -8.75 -3.95 -9.48
N GLY A 39 -9.84 -3.35 -9.94
CA GLY A 39 -10.19 -3.30 -11.36
C GLY A 39 -9.28 -2.42 -12.21
N GLY A 40 -8.14 -1.93 -11.67
CA GLY A 40 -7.11 -1.19 -12.38
C GLY A 40 -5.99 -2.05 -12.98
N ASP A 41 -5.88 -3.31 -12.54
CA ASP A 41 -4.82 -4.25 -12.94
C ASP A 41 -5.40 -5.54 -13.52
N ASP A 42 -4.55 -6.35 -14.16
CA ASP A 42 -4.93 -7.62 -14.82
C ASP A 42 -4.50 -8.80 -13.94
N GLY A 43 -4.81 -8.69 -12.64
CA GLY A 43 -4.50 -9.67 -11.61
C GLY A 43 -3.09 -10.24 -11.69
N CYS A 44 -3.00 -11.52 -12.09
CA CYS A 44 -1.73 -12.23 -12.19
C CYS A 44 -1.10 -12.24 -13.60
N ASN A 45 -1.64 -11.46 -14.53
CA ASN A 45 -1.00 -11.15 -15.81
C ASN A 45 -0.14 -9.88 -15.72
N GLY A 46 -0.36 -9.05 -14.68
CA GLY A 46 0.47 -7.90 -14.36
C GLY A 46 -0.33 -6.76 -13.75
N GLY A 47 0.39 -5.81 -13.18
CA GLY A 47 -0.21 -4.62 -12.58
C GLY A 47 0.82 -3.66 -12.02
N LEU A 48 0.34 -2.55 -11.45
CA LEU A 48 1.18 -1.51 -10.88
C LEU A 48 0.85 -1.25 -9.40
N MET A 49 1.82 -0.78 -8.63
CA MET A 49 1.58 -0.48 -7.21
C MET A 49 0.76 0.81 -7.02
N ASP A 50 0.76 1.71 -7.99
CA ASP A 50 0.01 2.98 -7.90
C ASP A 50 -1.51 2.79 -8.06
N THR A 51 -1.94 1.88 -8.92
CA THR A 51 -3.33 1.39 -9.00
C THR A 51 -3.74 0.70 -7.70
N ALA A 52 -2.89 -0.18 -7.17
CA ALA A 52 -3.11 -0.81 -5.88
C ALA A 52 -3.32 0.23 -4.76
N PHE A 53 -2.39 1.17 -4.58
CA PHE A 53 -2.53 2.20 -3.54
C PHE A 53 -3.76 3.08 -3.76
N LYS A 54 -4.12 3.38 -5.01
CA LYS A 54 -5.34 4.09 -5.34
C LYS A 54 -6.58 3.31 -4.93
N PHE A 55 -6.62 2.00 -5.19
CA PHE A 55 -7.70 1.12 -4.73
C PHE A 55 -7.76 1.13 -3.20
N ILE A 56 -6.66 0.84 -2.50
CA ILE A 56 -6.61 0.78 -1.03
C ILE A 56 -7.12 2.07 -0.40
N HIS A 57 -6.71 3.22 -0.95
CA HIS A 57 -7.18 4.52 -0.48
C HIS A 57 -8.69 4.71 -0.68
N LYS A 58 -9.22 4.35 -1.86
CA LYS A 58 -10.66 4.45 -2.16
C LYS A 58 -11.52 3.43 -1.41
N ASN A 59 -10.97 2.25 -1.13
CA ASN A 59 -11.63 1.16 -0.43
C ASN A 59 -11.61 1.33 1.10
N ASN A 60 -11.04 2.44 1.61
CA ASN A 60 -10.80 2.66 3.03
C ASN A 60 -9.97 1.54 3.69
N GLY A 61 -9.03 0.96 2.93
CA GLY A 61 -8.08 -0.03 3.41
C GLY A 61 -8.20 -1.42 2.76
N LEU A 62 -7.43 -2.34 3.33
CA LEU A 62 -7.44 -3.76 3.01
C LEU A 62 -7.83 -4.58 4.24
N ALA A 63 -8.49 -5.70 3.99
CA ALA A 63 -8.74 -6.74 4.97
C ALA A 63 -7.43 -7.39 5.42
N ALA A 64 -7.44 -7.94 6.63
CA ALA A 64 -6.39 -8.83 7.07
C ALA A 64 -6.39 -10.10 6.20
N GLU A 65 -5.23 -10.75 6.07
CA GLU A 65 -5.08 -12.01 5.30
C GLU A 65 -6.08 -13.08 5.78
N ASN A 66 -6.31 -13.17 7.09
CA ASN A 66 -7.28 -14.10 7.67
C ASN A 66 -8.75 -13.59 7.66
N GLY A 67 -8.97 -12.37 7.18
CA GLY A 67 -10.28 -11.73 7.06
C GLY A 67 -10.80 -11.67 5.62
N TYR A 68 -10.08 -12.27 4.68
CA TYR A 68 -10.43 -12.41 3.27
C TYR A 68 -10.29 -13.88 2.82
N ASP A 69 -10.61 -14.16 1.56
CA ASP A 69 -10.35 -15.45 0.94
C ASP A 69 -8.83 -15.70 0.82
N PRO A 70 -8.35 -16.96 1.00
CA PRO A 70 -6.94 -17.29 0.89
C PRO A 70 -6.33 -16.94 -0.46
N TYR A 71 -5.05 -16.58 -0.46
CA TYR A 71 -4.31 -16.33 -1.70
C TYR A 71 -4.35 -17.52 -2.66
N ALA A 72 -4.90 -17.30 -3.86
CA ALA A 72 -5.12 -18.29 -4.91
C ALA A 72 -4.24 -18.07 -6.15
N ALA A 73 -3.40 -17.03 -6.16
CA ALA A 73 -2.54 -16.66 -7.29
C ALA A 73 -3.28 -16.50 -8.64
N ARG A 74 -4.54 -16.04 -8.57
CA ARG A 74 -5.39 -15.73 -9.72
C ARG A 74 -6.50 -14.80 -9.26
N GLU A 75 -7.16 -14.16 -10.22
CA GLU A 75 -8.35 -13.36 -9.94
C GLU A 75 -9.53 -14.29 -9.54
N GLY A 76 -10.26 -13.82 -8.56
CA GLY A 76 -11.50 -14.37 -8.03
C GLY A 76 -12.61 -13.33 -8.09
N LEU A 77 -13.66 -13.54 -7.27
CA LEU A 77 -14.78 -12.62 -7.20
C LEU A 77 -14.53 -11.60 -6.09
N CYS A 78 -14.59 -10.31 -6.41
CA CYS A 78 -14.44 -9.26 -5.40
C CYS A 78 -15.49 -9.36 -4.29
N ASN A 79 -15.04 -9.69 -3.08
CA ASN A 79 -15.82 -9.54 -1.87
C ASN A 79 -15.78 -8.09 -1.34
N LYS A 80 -16.80 -7.31 -1.70
CA LYS A 80 -16.93 -5.89 -1.29
C LYS A 80 -17.35 -5.69 0.17
N THR A 81 -17.75 -6.74 0.88
CA THR A 81 -18.16 -6.64 2.29
C THR A 81 -17.02 -6.96 3.27
N ALA A 82 -15.84 -7.27 2.75
CA ALA A 82 -14.65 -7.52 3.56
C ALA A 82 -14.30 -6.32 4.45
N VAL A 83 -13.95 -6.61 5.71
CA VAL A 83 -13.68 -5.59 6.72
C VAL A 83 -12.23 -5.16 6.68
N SER A 84 -11.99 -3.87 6.41
CA SER A 84 -10.64 -3.30 6.38
C SER A 84 -9.96 -3.35 7.76
N SER A 85 -8.70 -3.80 7.77
CA SER A 85 -7.84 -3.92 8.96
C SER A 85 -6.69 -2.90 8.97
N ALA A 86 -6.28 -2.39 7.81
CA ALA A 86 -5.33 -1.29 7.70
C ALA A 86 -5.64 -0.40 6.48
N MET A 87 -5.36 0.90 6.58
CA MET A 87 -5.65 1.88 5.53
C MET A 87 -4.48 2.85 5.32
N ILE A 88 -4.44 3.48 4.15
CA ILE A 88 -3.55 4.61 3.85
C ILE A 88 -4.38 5.88 3.58
N SER A 89 -3.87 7.02 4.01
CA SER A 89 -4.49 8.33 3.78
C SER A 89 -4.14 8.92 2.41
N GLY A 90 -3.18 8.35 1.69
CA GLY A 90 -2.73 8.81 0.37
C GLY A 90 -1.49 8.05 -0.11
N TYR A 91 -1.03 8.39 -1.32
CA TYR A 91 0.16 7.83 -1.94
C TYR A 91 0.80 8.87 -2.87
N GLU A 92 2.11 8.76 -3.09
CA GLU A 92 2.87 9.60 -4.01
C GLU A 92 3.97 8.81 -4.70
N LYS A 93 4.38 9.25 -5.90
CA LYS A 93 5.50 8.65 -6.63
C LYS A 93 6.78 9.36 -6.26
N VAL A 94 7.81 8.59 -5.93
CA VAL A 94 9.18 9.10 -5.84
C VAL A 94 9.62 9.54 -7.24
N PRO A 95 10.33 10.69 -7.40
CA PRO A 95 10.87 11.10 -8.69
C PRO A 95 11.69 10.00 -9.35
N ALA A 96 11.41 9.74 -10.63
CA ALA A 96 12.10 8.70 -11.38
C ALA A 96 13.60 8.97 -11.47
N ASN A 97 14.39 7.90 -11.43
CA ASN A 97 15.86 7.94 -11.57
C ASN A 97 16.57 8.84 -10.55
N ASN A 98 16.01 8.97 -9.34
CA ASN A 98 16.57 9.78 -8.27
C ASN A 98 16.73 8.96 -6.98
N GLU A 99 17.87 8.29 -6.85
CA GLU A 99 18.17 7.43 -5.69
C GLU A 99 18.26 8.20 -4.38
N PHE A 100 18.66 9.48 -4.42
CA PHE A 100 18.67 10.33 -3.24
C PHE A 100 17.26 10.61 -2.72
N ALA A 101 16.32 10.92 -3.62
CA ALA A 101 14.91 11.07 -3.27
C ALA A 101 14.31 9.75 -2.77
N LEU A 102 14.70 8.63 -3.36
CA LEU A 102 14.29 7.30 -2.90
C LEU A 102 14.79 7.00 -1.47
N LEU A 103 16.07 7.25 -1.19
CA LEU A 103 16.65 7.10 0.14
C LEU A 103 15.89 7.96 1.17
N GLN A 104 15.60 9.21 0.83
CA GLN A 104 14.83 10.09 1.69
C GLN A 104 13.42 9.55 1.95
N ALA A 105 12.72 9.07 0.91
CA ALA A 105 11.38 8.50 1.05
C ALA A 105 11.37 7.29 2.00
N VAL A 106 12.33 6.37 1.85
CA VAL A 106 12.47 5.20 2.73
C VAL A 106 12.78 5.61 4.17
N ALA A 107 13.72 6.53 4.38
CA ALA A 107 14.10 6.97 5.72
C ALA A 107 12.96 7.65 6.49
N HIS A 108 12.01 8.28 5.77
CA HIS A 108 10.94 9.08 6.37
C HIS A 108 9.54 8.47 6.28
N GLN A 109 9.42 7.17 6.01
CA GLN A 109 8.12 6.46 6.10
C GLN A 109 7.47 6.61 7.48
N ARG A 110 8.27 6.88 8.53
CA ARG A 110 7.82 7.32 9.86
C ARG A 110 7.53 8.83 9.88
N GLY A 111 6.49 9.26 9.18
CA GLY A 111 6.00 10.64 9.24
C GLY A 111 5.32 11.01 10.56
N HIS A 112 5.95 10.80 11.74
CA HIS A 112 5.60 11.45 13.02
C HIS A 112 6.65 11.13 14.11
N GLN A 113 7.84 11.74 14.07
CA GLN A 113 8.61 11.94 15.32
C GLN A 113 8.01 13.16 16.02
N ARG A 114 7.23 12.94 17.08
CA ARG A 114 6.79 14.03 17.98
C ARG A 114 8.04 14.83 18.40
N GLY A 115 8.07 16.14 18.10
CA GLY A 115 8.90 17.08 18.85
C GLY A 115 10.17 17.66 18.22
N ARG A 116 10.40 17.64 16.90
CA ARG A 116 11.42 18.52 16.27
C ARG A 116 10.89 19.22 15.04
N THR A 117 10.81 20.54 15.14
CA THR A 117 10.50 21.47 14.07
C THR A 117 11.57 21.42 12.96
N ARG A 118 11.08 21.29 11.72
CA ARG A 118 11.69 21.66 10.43
C ARG A 118 12.91 20.84 9.94
N MET A 119 12.69 20.06 8.87
CA MET A 119 13.47 20.18 7.63
C MET A 119 12.78 19.43 6.49
N TRP A 120 11.72 20.00 5.92
CA TRP A 120 11.13 19.48 4.68
C TRP A 120 11.26 20.52 3.56
N PRO A 121 11.70 20.13 2.35
CA PRO A 121 11.65 20.98 1.17
C PRO A 121 10.20 21.42 0.88
N PRO A 122 9.98 22.58 0.23
CA PRO A 122 8.64 23.11 -0.07
C PRO A 122 7.69 22.14 -0.78
N ALA A 123 8.23 21.17 -1.54
CA ALA A 123 7.45 20.18 -2.28
C ALA A 123 6.68 19.18 -1.38
N LEU A 124 7.10 18.98 -0.13
CA LEU A 124 6.51 18.01 0.80
C LEU A 124 5.67 18.68 1.90
N ARG A 125 5.47 19.99 1.82
CA ARG A 125 4.62 20.77 2.75
C ARG A 125 3.12 20.68 2.46
N ARG A 126 2.70 19.94 1.43
CA ARG A 126 1.30 19.80 1.02
C ARG A 126 0.66 18.48 1.51
N TRP A 127 1.35 17.75 2.39
CA TRP A 127 0.87 16.53 3.03
C TRP A 127 0.79 16.73 4.54
N HIS A 128 -0.17 17.55 4.97
CA HIS A 128 -0.62 17.57 6.35
C HIS A 128 -2.12 17.28 6.36
N LEU A 129 -2.54 16.46 7.34
CA LEU A 129 -3.86 16.54 7.95
C LEU A 129 -4.06 17.92 8.56
#